data_AF-A0A1X0R4D6-F1
#
_entry.id   AF-A0A1X0R4D6-F1
#
_cell.length_a   1.000
_cell.length_b   1.000
_cell.length_c   1.000
_cell.angle_alpha   90.00
_cell.angle_beta   90.00
_cell.angle_gamma   90.00
#
_symmetry.space_group_name_H-M   'P 1'
#
loop_
_entity.id
_entity.type
_entity.pdbx_description
1 polymer ?
#
loop_
_entity_poly.entity_id
_entity_poly.type
_entity_poly.pdbx_seq_one_letter_code
_entity_poly.pdbx_strand_id
1 'polypeptide(L)'
;MIIKNKKLADSCFIDSISETEIKVSCLQRVVDILYKRSLVDKVFVSPLSSAKQQFRKHDLEDKNVILSKLNNIHGCTIDILEFLRNNTKV
;
A
#
# COMPACT_ATOMS: atom_id res chain seq x y z
N MET A 1 -12.75 -44.98 -8.85
CA MET A 1 -12.54 -43.73 -9.59
C MET A 1 -13.09 -42.58 -8.75
N ILE A 2 -12.23 -41.84 -8.04
CA ILE A 2 -12.65 -40.76 -7.13
C ILE A 2 -12.59 -39.45 -7.90
N ILE A 3 -13.75 -38.88 -8.24
CA ILE A 3 -13.84 -37.55 -8.84
C ILE A 3 -13.79 -36.53 -7.70
N LYS A 4 -12.65 -35.85 -7.53
CA LYS A 4 -12.52 -34.70 -6.62
C LYS A 4 -13.10 -33.46 -7.33
N ASN A 5 -14.28 -33.02 -6.90
CA ASN A 5 -14.84 -31.72 -7.32
C ASN A 5 -14.03 -30.58 -6.68
N LYS A 6 -13.19 -29.93 -7.49
CA LYS A 6 -12.43 -28.73 -7.15
C LYS A 6 -13.19 -27.51 -7.67
N LYS A 7 -14.16 -27.00 -6.91
CA LYS A 7 -14.92 -25.79 -7.30
C LYS A 7 -15.40 -24.98 -6.09
N LEU A 8 -14.47 -24.52 -5.26
CA LEU A 8 -14.77 -23.67 -4.09
C LEU A 8 -13.68 -22.62 -3.79
N ALA A 9 -12.66 -22.46 -4.66
CA ALA A 9 -11.53 -21.55 -4.40
C ALA A 9 -11.62 -20.19 -5.14
N ASP A 10 -12.50 -20.06 -6.13
CA ASP A 10 -12.43 -18.93 -7.07
C ASP A 10 -13.17 -17.67 -6.59
N SER A 11 -14.20 -17.79 -5.74
CA SER A 11 -14.98 -16.63 -5.27
C SER A 11 -14.21 -15.75 -4.28
N CYS A 12 -13.55 -16.35 -3.27
CA CYS A 12 -12.70 -15.61 -2.32
C CYS A 12 -11.54 -14.87 -3.01
N PHE A 13 -11.02 -15.41 -4.11
CA PHE A 13 -9.89 -14.80 -4.81
C PHE A 13 -10.31 -13.55 -5.59
N ILE A 14 -11.46 -13.58 -6.26
CA ILE A 14 -12.03 -12.43 -6.99
C ILE A 14 -12.37 -11.29 -6.04
N ASP A 15 -12.96 -11.59 -4.88
CA ASP A 15 -13.30 -10.57 -3.87
C ASP A 15 -12.05 -9.83 -3.38
N SER A 16 -10.94 -10.55 -3.15
CA SER A 16 -9.68 -9.97 -2.71
C SER A 16 -8.99 -9.07 -3.74
N ILE A 17 -9.16 -9.38 -5.04
CA ILE A 17 -8.66 -8.54 -6.14
C ILE A 17 -9.44 -7.23 -6.15
N SER A 18 -10.76 -7.29 -6.01
CA SER A 18 -11.61 -6.10 -6.01
C SER A 18 -11.28 -5.16 -4.84
N GLU A 19 -11.03 -5.70 -3.65
CA GLU A 19 -10.66 -4.90 -2.48
C GLU A 19 -9.28 -4.23 -2.67
N THR A 20 -8.33 -4.96 -3.26
CA THR A 20 -7.00 -4.42 -3.56
C THR A 20 -7.09 -3.27 -4.57
N GLU A 21 -7.89 -3.41 -5.63
CA GLU A 21 -8.08 -2.36 -6.63
C GLU A 21 -8.76 -1.11 -6.05
N ILE A 22 -9.76 -1.29 -5.19
CA ILE A 22 -10.41 -0.19 -4.47
C ILE A 22 -9.40 0.56 -3.58
N LYS A 23 -8.56 -0.18 -2.84
CA LYS A 23 -7.49 0.40 -2.01
C LYS A 23 -6.48 1.18 -2.84
N VAL A 24 -6.02 0.60 -3.95
CA VAL A 24 -5.08 1.26 -4.88
C VAL A 24 -5.68 2.56 -5.41
N SER A 25 -6.94 2.54 -5.88
CA SER A 25 -7.62 3.72 -6.39
C SER A 25 -7.77 4.83 -5.34
N CYS A 26 -8.13 4.44 -4.10
CA CYS A 26 -8.26 5.38 -2.98
C CYS A 26 -6.90 6.01 -2.62
N LEU A 27 -5.86 5.19 -2.47
CA LEU A 27 -4.52 5.65 -2.15
C LEU A 27 -3.95 6.54 -3.26
N GLN A 28 -4.13 6.18 -4.53
CA GLN A 28 -3.69 7.00 -5.65
C GLN A 28 -4.33 8.39 -5.63
N ARG A 29 -5.64 8.48 -5.35
CA ARG A 29 -6.31 9.77 -5.21
C ARG A 29 -5.70 10.63 -4.11
N VAL A 30 -5.31 10.03 -2.98
CA VAL A 30 -4.63 10.76 -1.89
C VAL A 30 -3.27 11.25 -2.36
N VAL A 31 -2.47 10.41 -3.02
CA VAL A 31 -1.17 10.79 -3.59
C VAL A 31 -1.32 11.98 -4.55
N ASP A 32 -2.27 11.91 -5.48
CA ASP A 32 -2.52 12.98 -6.44
C ASP A 32 -2.94 14.30 -5.76
N ILE A 33 -3.75 14.21 -4.70
CA ILE A 33 -4.17 15.38 -3.91
C ILE A 33 -2.97 16.03 -3.21
N LEU A 34 -2.06 15.23 -2.64
CA LEU A 34 -0.89 15.75 -1.94
C LEU A 34 -0.01 16.57 -2.90
N TYR A 35 0.26 16.08 -4.11
CA TYR A 35 1.01 16.86 -5.09
C TYR A 35 0.26 18.10 -5.57
N LYS A 36 -1.05 18.01 -5.80
CA LYS A 36 -1.85 19.13 -6.31
C LYS A 36 -2.06 20.24 -5.29
N ARG A 37 -2.22 19.91 -3.99
CA ARG A 37 -2.67 20.86 -2.96
C ARG A 37 -1.66 21.14 -1.88
N SER A 38 -0.77 20.19 -1.59
CA SER A 38 0.17 20.29 -0.47
C SER A 38 1.59 20.59 -0.92
N LEU A 39 1.85 20.69 -2.24
CA LEU A 39 3.16 21.00 -2.83
C LEU A 39 4.30 20.17 -2.19
N VAL A 40 4.03 18.89 -1.96
CA VAL A 40 5.02 17.98 -1.37
C VAL A 40 6.03 17.55 -2.42
N ASP A 41 7.29 17.45 -2.03
CA ASP A 41 8.35 16.94 -2.91
C ASP A 41 8.38 15.41 -2.95
N LYS A 42 8.03 14.77 -1.82
CA LYS A 42 8.07 13.31 -1.66
C LYS A 42 6.83 12.79 -0.97
N VAL A 43 6.36 11.62 -1.41
CA VAL A 43 5.21 10.92 -0.84
C VAL A 43 5.60 9.49 -0.52
N PHE A 44 5.45 9.09 0.73
CA PHE A 44 5.66 7.72 1.20
C PHE A 44 4.32 7.12 1.63
N VAL A 45 4.10 5.84 1.37
CA VAL A 45 2.80 5.18 1.62
C VAL A 45 2.98 3.95 2.50
N SER A 46 2.19 3.88 3.58
CA SER A 46 1.94 2.64 4.33
C SER A 46 0.56 2.10 3.93
N PRO A 47 0.49 0.97 3.19
CA PRO A 47 -0.78 0.44 2.70
C PRO A 47 -1.52 -0.46 3.69
N LEU A 48 -0.90 -0.82 4.83
CA LEU A 48 -1.42 -1.85 5.74
C LEU A 48 -1.98 -1.28 7.05
N SER A 49 -1.38 -0.21 7.57
CA SER A 49 -1.86 0.48 8.76
C SER A 49 -2.62 1.77 8.43
N SER A 50 -3.67 2.04 9.19
CA SER A 50 -4.34 3.34 9.15
C SER A 50 -3.46 4.43 9.76
N ALA A 51 -3.61 5.68 9.33
CA ALA A 51 -2.93 6.84 9.93
C ALA A 51 -3.17 7.01 11.44
N LYS A 52 -4.24 6.42 12.00
CA LYS A 52 -4.52 6.44 13.46
C LYS A 52 -3.84 5.31 14.23
N GLN A 53 -3.19 4.39 13.54
CA GLN A 53 -2.55 3.23 14.13
C GLN A 53 -1.03 3.40 14.12
N GLN A 54 -0.38 2.92 15.16
CA GLN A 54 1.08 2.81 15.17
C GLN A 54 1.53 1.77 14.16
N PHE A 55 2.71 1.98 13.56
CA PHE A 55 3.32 1.00 12.67
C PHE A 55 3.50 -0.35 13.37
N ARG A 56 3.18 -1.41 12.65
CA ARG A 56 3.29 -2.81 13.07
C ARG A 56 4.36 -3.51 12.25
N LYS A 57 4.70 -4.75 12.65
CA LYS A 57 5.69 -5.57 11.93
C LYS A 57 5.40 -5.67 10.43
N HIS A 58 4.14 -5.83 10.05
CA HIS A 58 3.76 -5.95 8.64
C HIS A 58 3.99 -4.65 7.84
N ASP A 59 4.03 -3.48 8.49
CA ASP A 59 4.34 -2.22 7.80
C ASP A 59 5.82 -2.11 7.42
N LEU A 60 6.66 -2.93 8.05
CA LEU A 60 8.09 -3.04 7.82
C LEU A 60 8.44 -4.19 6.87
N GLU A 61 7.43 -4.79 6.21
CA GLU A 61 7.62 -5.83 5.21
C GLU A 61 7.55 -5.22 3.81
N ASP A 62 8.56 -5.50 2.99
CA ASP A 62 8.83 -4.79 1.73
C ASP A 62 7.95 -5.26 0.55
N LYS A 63 7.08 -6.26 0.77
CA LYS A 63 6.35 -6.95 -0.30
C LYS A 63 4.86 -6.68 -0.22
N ASN A 64 4.44 -5.49 -0.62
CA ASN A 64 3.02 -5.18 -0.79
C ASN A 64 2.66 -4.95 -2.26
N VAL A 65 1.77 -5.80 -2.78
CA VAL A 65 1.23 -5.72 -4.16
C VAL A 65 0.57 -4.35 -4.43
N ILE A 66 0.02 -3.69 -3.41
CA ILE A 66 -0.57 -2.35 -3.54
C ILE A 66 0.48 -1.32 -3.94
N LEU A 67 1.68 -1.36 -3.36
CA LEU A 67 2.73 -0.37 -3.64
C LEU A 67 3.16 -0.41 -5.10
N SER A 68 3.31 -1.61 -5.67
CA SER A 68 3.68 -1.78 -7.09
C SER A 68 2.65 -1.21 -8.09
N LYS A 69 1.43 -0.91 -7.63
CA LYS A 69 0.35 -0.38 -8.46
C LYS A 69 0.18 1.14 -8.31
N LEU A 70 0.89 1.78 -7.37
CA LEU A 70 0.81 3.22 -7.13
C LEU A 70 1.86 3.97 -7.95
N ASN A 71 1.47 5.12 -8.47
CA ASN A 71 2.34 6.02 -9.22
C ASN A 71 2.75 7.22 -8.37
N ASN A 72 3.93 7.79 -8.66
CA ASN A 72 4.48 8.99 -8.00
C ASN A 72 4.68 8.84 -6.48
N ILE A 73 4.88 7.61 -6.01
CA ILE A 73 5.33 7.36 -4.64
C ILE A 73 6.86 7.24 -4.60
N HIS A 74 7.44 7.61 -3.48
CA HIS A 74 8.88 7.64 -3.23
C HIS A 74 9.34 6.52 -2.30
N GLY A 75 8.40 5.68 -1.84
CA GLY A 75 8.72 4.52 -1.02
C GLY A 75 7.59 4.11 -0.07
N CYS A 76 7.90 3.08 0.69
CA CYS A 76 7.09 2.49 1.73
C CYS A 76 7.44 3.06 3.12
N THR A 77 6.93 2.42 4.18
CA THR A 77 7.26 2.76 5.58
C THR A 77 8.76 2.69 5.86
N ILE A 78 9.49 1.75 5.26
CA ILE A 78 10.94 1.59 5.51
C ILE A 78 11.69 2.79 4.92
N ASP A 79 11.33 3.19 3.70
CA ASP A 79 11.96 4.30 2.99
C ASP A 79 11.78 5.63 3.72
N ILE A 80 10.60 5.88 4.32
CA ILE A 80 10.40 7.09 5.13
C ILE A 80 11.25 7.05 6.41
N LEU A 81 11.37 5.89 7.07
CA LEU A 81 12.21 5.75 8.26
C LEU A 81 13.68 5.98 7.93
N GLU A 82 14.15 5.47 6.79
CA GLU A 82 15.50 5.72 6.30
C GLU A 82 15.69 7.20 5.92
N PHE A 83 14.72 7.79 5.22
CA PHE A 83 14.73 9.20 4.87
C PHE A 83 14.85 10.09 6.11
N LEU A 84 14.05 9.84 7.15
CA LEU A 84 14.08 10.60 8.40
C LEU A 84 15.40 10.41 9.16
N ARG A 85 15.98 9.20 9.16
CA ARG A 85 17.30 8.95 9.76
C ARG A 85 18.40 9.75 9.06
N ASN A 86 18.34 9.84 7.73
CA ASN A 86 19.34 10.53 6.93
C ASN A 86 19.13 12.05 6.87
N ASN A 87 17.94 12.54 7.24
CA ASN A 87 17.57 13.96 7.19
C ASN A 87 17.07 14.41 8.58
N THR A 88 17.98 14.51 9.54
CA THR A 88 17.68 14.91 10.94
C THR A 88 17.24 16.37 11.13
N LYS A 89 17.15 17.15 10.04
CA LYS A 89 16.77 18.58 10.03
C LYS A 89 15.37 18.86 9.46
N VAL A 90 14.56 17.81 9.21
CA VAL A 90 13.16 17.96 8.80
C VAL A 90 12.31 18.49 9.94
#